data_AF-A0A952BXJ5-F1
#
_entry.id   AF-A0A952BXJ5-F1
#
_cell.length_a   1.000
_cell.length_b   1.000
_cell.length_c   1.000
_cell.angle_alpha   90.00
_cell.angle_beta   90.00
_cell.angle_gamma   90.00
#
_symmetry.space_group_name_H-M   'P 1'
#
loop_
_entity.id
_entity.type
_entity.pdbx_description
1 polymer ?
#
loop_
_entity_poly.entity_id
_entity_poly.type
_entity_poly.pdbx_seq_one_letter_code
_entity_poly.pdbx_strand_id
1 'polypeptide(L)'
;VGGPTVNGYGIVFRMRDAGDYYSFLISSDGYYRVARAIDGIEREISTWIPSDAINVEFGSPNVLGVRGVGDQFTFSINGQPVELCLPDDPAGQSTYSAGRCFGTMTPTLIDATHAAGQLGLIAVAEDEPDVSIVFDNLVVTMP
;
A
#
# COMPACT_ATOMS: atom_id res chain seq x y z
N VAL A 1 21.88 -7.82 -6.45
CA VAL A 1 20.58 -7.16 -6.69
C VAL A 1 19.62 -7.77 -5.70
N GLY A 2 19.41 -7.10 -4.56
CA GLY A 2 18.39 -7.51 -3.61
C GLY A 2 17.06 -6.98 -4.12
N GLY A 3 16.05 -7.84 -4.25
CA GLY A 3 14.66 -7.38 -4.29
C GLY A 3 14.31 -6.72 -2.95
N PRO A 4 13.15 -6.07 -2.84
CA PRO A 4 12.75 -5.46 -1.58
C PRO A 4 12.83 -6.48 -0.46
N THR A 5 13.47 -6.10 0.65
CA THR A 5 13.33 -6.85 1.89
C THR A 5 11.84 -6.91 2.17
N VAL A 6 11.25 -8.09 2.36
CA VAL A 6 9.79 -8.29 2.42
C VAL A 6 9.19 -7.81 3.77
N ASN A 7 9.75 -6.73 4.31
CA ASN A 7 9.31 -6.06 5.52
C ASN A 7 8.41 -4.88 5.12
N GLY A 8 7.10 -5.11 5.06
CA GLY A 8 6.10 -4.12 4.69
C GLY A 8 5.27 -3.67 5.88
N TYR A 9 4.97 -2.38 5.98
CA TYR A 9 4.11 -1.85 7.04
C TYR A 9 3.23 -0.71 6.57
N GLY A 10 2.04 -0.58 7.16
CA GLY A 10 1.13 0.49 6.80
C GLY A 10 -0.30 0.28 7.24
N ILE A 11 -1.23 0.65 6.35
CA ILE A 11 -2.65 0.82 6.65
C ILE A 11 -3.46 -0.29 5.99
N VAL A 12 -4.38 -0.87 6.74
CA VAL A 12 -5.47 -1.72 6.24
C VAL A 12 -6.77 -0.92 6.28
N PHE A 13 -7.55 -0.96 5.20
CA PHE A 13 -8.81 -0.23 5.11
C PHE A 13 -9.92 -1.03 4.44
N ARG A 14 -11.16 -0.70 4.79
CA ARG A 14 -12.39 -1.43 4.42
C ARG A 14 -12.29 -2.93 4.73
N MET A 15 -11.67 -3.26 5.86
CA MET A 15 -11.54 -4.64 6.32
C MET A 15 -12.89 -5.15 6.80
N ARG A 16 -13.42 -6.18 6.18
CA ARG A 16 -14.60 -6.91 6.70
C ARG A 16 -14.15 -7.96 7.70
N ASP A 17 -13.09 -8.67 7.34
CA ASP A 17 -12.44 -9.72 8.11
C ASP A 17 -11.01 -9.92 7.57
N ALA A 18 -10.26 -10.90 8.09
CA ALA A 18 -8.87 -11.15 7.72
C ALA A 18 -8.69 -11.62 6.26
N GLY A 19 -9.76 -12.00 5.56
CA GLY A 19 -9.74 -12.42 4.16
C GLY A 19 -10.16 -11.34 3.16
N ASP A 20 -10.76 -10.25 3.63
CA ASP A 20 -11.38 -9.23 2.78
C ASP A 20 -11.01 -7.81 3.26
N TYR A 21 -10.02 -7.22 2.58
CA TYR A 21 -9.50 -5.89 2.90
C TYR A 21 -8.73 -5.27 1.73
N TYR A 22 -8.42 -3.99 1.84
CA TYR A 22 -7.32 -3.35 1.09
C TYR A 22 -6.16 -3.01 2.01
N SER A 23 -4.94 -3.04 1.48
CA SER A 23 -3.73 -2.62 2.20
C SER A 23 -2.95 -1.60 1.38
N PHE A 24 -2.40 -0.60 2.07
CA PHE A 24 -1.41 0.33 1.55
C PHE A 24 -0.17 0.28 2.43
N LEU A 25 0.91 -0.28 1.89
CA LEU A 25 2.13 -0.54 2.64
C LEU A 25 3.31 0.22 2.06
N ILE A 26 4.25 0.56 2.91
CA ILE A 26 5.62 0.95 2.55
C ILE A 26 6.60 -0.10 3.06
N SER A 27 7.78 -0.16 2.46
CA SER A 27 8.92 -0.95 2.92
C SER A 27 10.03 -0.06 3.44
N SER A 28 10.90 -0.61 4.29
CA SER A 28 12.04 0.13 4.84
C SER A 28 13.08 0.55 3.80
N ASP A 29 13.09 -0.10 2.62
CA ASP A 29 14.02 0.19 1.53
C ASP A 29 13.44 1.12 0.46
N GLY A 30 12.30 1.76 0.74
CA GLY A 30 11.81 2.89 -0.06
C GLY A 30 10.83 2.50 -1.17
N TYR A 31 10.09 1.40 -1.02
CA TYR A 31 9.03 1.00 -1.93
C TYR A 31 7.65 1.10 -1.27
N TYR A 32 6.60 1.21 -2.08
CA TYR A 32 5.21 1.14 -1.61
C TYR A 32 4.38 0.26 -2.54
N ARG A 33 3.31 -0.31 -1.99
CA ARG A 33 2.34 -1.13 -2.75
C ARG A 33 0.92 -0.91 -2.29
N VAL A 34 -0.03 -1.23 -3.17
CA VAL A 34 -1.46 -1.35 -2.83
C VAL A 34 -1.95 -2.73 -3.22
N ALA A 35 -2.56 -3.43 -2.28
CA ALA A 35 -3.12 -4.76 -2.50
C ALA A 35 -4.57 -4.86 -2.01
N ARG A 36 -5.26 -5.90 -2.47
CA ARG A 36 -6.61 -6.27 -2.07
C ARG A 36 -6.68 -7.77 -1.82
N ALA A 37 -7.24 -8.14 -0.69
CA ALA A 37 -7.62 -9.52 -0.39
C ALA A 37 -9.10 -9.74 -0.68
N ILE A 38 -9.42 -10.89 -1.27
CA ILE A 38 -10.78 -11.41 -1.44
C ILE A 38 -10.76 -12.88 -1.04
N ASP A 39 -11.62 -13.28 -0.11
CA ASP A 39 -11.69 -14.66 0.40
C ASP A 39 -10.32 -15.22 0.84
N GLY A 40 -9.47 -14.37 1.42
CA GLY A 40 -8.12 -14.73 1.89
C GLY A 40 -7.03 -14.76 0.81
N ILE A 41 -7.37 -14.46 -0.45
CA ILE A 41 -6.40 -14.41 -1.54
C ILE A 41 -6.02 -12.94 -1.79
N GLU A 42 -4.79 -12.58 -1.44
CA GLU A 42 -4.24 -11.25 -1.70
C GLU A 42 -3.75 -11.13 -3.16
N ARG A 43 -4.13 -10.02 -3.80
CA ARG A 43 -3.64 -9.61 -5.12
C ARG A 43 -3.06 -8.20 -5.02
N GLU A 44 -1.88 -8.01 -5.59
CA GLU A 44 -1.32 -6.68 -5.81
C GLU A 44 -2.12 -5.96 -6.90
N ILE A 45 -2.76 -4.85 -6.51
CA ILE A 45 -3.41 -3.93 -7.44
C ILE A 45 -2.34 -3.05 -8.09
N SER A 46 -1.45 -2.53 -7.26
CA SER A 46 -0.21 -1.88 -7.66
C SER A 46 0.92 -2.56 -6.91
N THR A 47 1.89 -3.09 -7.66
CA THR A 47 3.07 -3.73 -7.11
C THR A 47 3.97 -2.72 -6.38
N TRP A 48 5.10 -3.22 -5.85
CA TRP A 48 6.12 -2.40 -5.20
C TRP A 48 6.75 -1.42 -6.19
N ILE A 49 6.55 -0.12 -5.96
CA ILE A 49 7.12 0.98 -6.75
C ILE A 49 8.04 1.79 -5.83
N PRO A 50 9.25 2.18 -6.27
CA PRO A 50 10.12 3.04 -5.48
C PRO A 50 9.53 4.45 -5.32
N SER A 51 9.76 5.09 -4.17
CA SER A 51 9.37 6.47 -3.93
C SER A 51 10.40 7.22 -3.08
N ASP A 52 10.85 8.37 -3.59
CA ASP A 52 11.67 9.31 -2.84
C ASP A 52 10.89 9.98 -1.68
N ALA A 53 9.57 9.80 -1.62
CA ALA A 53 8.76 10.31 -0.52
C ALA A 53 8.93 9.50 0.77
N ILE A 54 9.52 8.30 0.70
CA ILE A 54 9.71 7.42 1.85
C ILE A 54 11.05 7.74 2.53
N ASN A 55 11.00 8.01 3.83
CA ASN A 55 12.20 8.11 4.65
C ASN A 55 12.75 6.70 4.89
N VAL A 56 13.94 6.41 4.36
CA VAL A 56 14.62 5.10 4.46
C VAL A 56 15.67 5.05 5.58
N GLU A 57 15.98 6.19 6.19
CA GLU A 57 16.91 6.25 7.32
C GLU A 57 16.30 5.58 8.56
N PHE A 58 17.11 4.76 9.25
CA PHE A 58 16.66 4.03 10.44
C PHE A 58 16.09 4.98 11.50
N GLY A 59 14.90 4.66 12.01
CA GLY A 59 14.19 5.45 13.02
C GLY A 59 13.49 6.71 12.50
N SER A 60 13.60 7.02 11.20
CA SER A 60 12.85 8.13 10.61
C SER A 60 11.38 7.76 10.43
N PRO A 61 10.44 8.63 10.86
CA PRO A 61 9.02 8.34 10.76
C PRO A 61 8.54 8.51 9.30
N ASN A 62 7.50 7.77 8.94
CA ASN A 62 6.74 7.96 7.71
C ASN A 62 5.26 8.17 8.04
N VAL A 63 4.63 9.17 7.41
CA VAL A 63 3.20 9.46 7.54
C VAL A 63 2.49 8.93 6.30
N LEU A 64 1.61 7.94 6.48
CA LEU A 64 0.81 7.37 5.40
C LEU A 64 -0.59 7.96 5.39
N GLY A 65 -1.09 8.27 4.20
CA GLY A 65 -2.44 8.79 3.99
C GLY A 65 -3.21 7.95 2.98
N VAL A 66 -4.44 7.59 3.34
CA VAL A 66 -5.42 6.98 2.43
C VAL A 66 -6.68 7.82 2.49
N ARG A 67 -7.13 8.33 1.35
CA ARG A 67 -8.40 9.05 1.24
C ARG A 67 -9.33 8.28 0.32
N GLY A 68 -10.42 7.74 0.88
CA GLY A 68 -11.47 7.04 0.13
C GLY A 68 -12.76 7.85 0.05
N VAL A 69 -13.30 8.05 -1.14
CA VAL A 69 -14.63 8.65 -1.39
C VAL A 69 -15.37 7.79 -2.42
N GLY A 70 -16.45 7.13 -2.01
CA GLY A 70 -17.17 6.20 -2.88
C GLY A 70 -16.29 5.00 -3.23
N ASP A 71 -15.98 4.79 -4.50
CA ASP A 71 -15.06 3.75 -5.00
C ASP A 71 -13.66 4.30 -5.35
N GLN A 72 -13.41 5.59 -5.11
CA GLN A 72 -12.16 6.26 -5.44
C GLN A 72 -11.23 6.37 -4.23
N PHE A 73 -9.97 5.97 -4.42
CA PHE A 73 -8.94 6.08 -3.41
C PHE A 73 -7.70 6.80 -3.93
N THR A 74 -7.16 7.70 -3.13
CA THR A 74 -5.87 8.37 -3.36
C THR A 74 -4.93 8.13 -2.19
N PHE A 75 -3.63 8.04 -2.47
CA PHE A 75 -2.61 7.65 -1.52
C PHE A 75 -1.53 8.73 -1.40
N SER A 76 -0.97 8.88 -0.21
CA SER A 76 0.14 9.80 0.03
C SER A 76 1.13 9.25 1.04
N ILE A 77 2.40 9.61 0.87
CA ILE A 77 3.49 9.31 1.80
C ILE A 77 4.17 10.63 2.16
N ASN A 78 4.30 10.92 3.46
CA ASN A 78 4.90 12.16 3.97
C ASN A 78 4.28 13.43 3.34
N GLY A 79 2.96 13.39 3.11
CA GLY A 79 2.21 14.48 2.47
C GLY A 79 2.37 14.59 0.95
N GLN A 80 3.24 13.79 0.32
CA GLN A 80 3.37 13.73 -1.13
C GLN A 80 2.38 12.71 -1.71
N PRO A 81 1.53 13.09 -2.69
CA PRO A 81 0.72 12.13 -3.42
C PRO A 81 1.59 11.11 -4.15
N VAL A 82 1.16 9.85 -4.16
CA VAL A 82 1.81 8.79 -4.95
C VAL A 82 0.83 8.21 -5.96
N GLU A 83 1.36 7.80 -7.11
CA GLU A 83 0.59 7.14 -8.16
C GLU A 83 0.66 5.62 -8.02
N LEU A 84 -0.20 4.92 -8.74
CA LEU A 84 -0.27 3.47 -8.78
C LEU A 84 0.06 2.99 -10.19
N CYS A 85 0.79 1.88 -10.29
CA CYS A 85 1.02 1.20 -11.55
C CYS A 85 -0.09 0.19 -11.78
N LEU A 86 -1.12 0.55 -12.57
CA LEU A 86 -2.21 -0.36 -12.88
C LEU A 86 -1.96 -1.04 -14.24
N PRO A 87 -2.11 -2.36 -14.34
CA PRO A 87 -2.01 -3.05 -15.62
C PRO A 87 -3.15 -2.60 -16.55
N ASP A 88 -2.87 -2.49 -17.85
CA ASP A 88 -3.88 -2.11 -18.83
C ASP A 88 -4.96 -3.19 -19.00
N ASP A 89 -4.59 -4.46 -18.76
CA ASP A 89 -5.52 -5.57 -18.64
C ASP A 89 -5.98 -5.68 -17.17
N PRO A 90 -7.30 -5.56 -16.87
CA PRO A 90 -7.83 -5.74 -15.52
C PRO A 90 -7.54 -7.11 -14.89
N ALA A 91 -7.30 -8.15 -15.69
CA ALA A 91 -6.88 -9.47 -15.22
C ALA A 91 -5.34 -9.59 -15.08
N GLY A 92 -4.59 -8.63 -15.61
CA GLY A 92 -3.13 -8.61 -15.60
C GLY A 92 -2.51 -8.39 -14.22
N GLN A 93 -1.24 -8.75 -14.09
CA GLN A 93 -0.45 -8.46 -12.90
C GLN A 93 0.16 -7.07 -13.01
N SER A 94 0.06 -6.26 -11.95
CA SER A 94 0.81 -5.01 -11.88
C SER A 94 2.31 -5.30 -11.97
N THR A 95 3.00 -4.60 -12.86
CA THR A 95 4.42 -4.84 -13.14
C THR A 95 5.16 -3.52 -13.23
N TYR A 96 6.10 -3.30 -12.32
CA TYR A 96 7.03 -2.18 -12.34
C TYR A 96 8.45 -2.72 -12.44
N SER A 97 9.18 -2.36 -13.50
CA SER A 97 10.54 -2.85 -13.71
C SER A 97 11.33 -1.88 -14.58
N ALA A 98 12.64 -1.83 -14.35
CA ALA A 98 13.56 -0.90 -15.03
C ALA A 98 13.10 0.57 -14.98
N GLY A 99 12.52 1.00 -13.85
CA GLY A 99 12.08 2.38 -13.63
C GLY A 99 10.82 2.78 -14.40
N ARG A 100 10.02 1.81 -14.86
CA ARG A 100 8.75 2.09 -15.54
C ARG A 100 7.64 1.13 -15.12
N CYS A 101 6.42 1.64 -15.17
CA CYS A 101 5.21 0.84 -15.12
C CYS A 101 4.95 0.19 -16.48
N PHE A 102 4.62 -1.10 -16.48
CA PHE A 102 4.11 -1.82 -17.65
C PHE A 102 2.58 -1.81 -17.60
N GLY A 103 2.04 -0.64 -17.82
CA GLY A 103 0.63 -0.30 -17.69
C GLY A 103 0.51 1.22 -17.58
N THR A 104 -0.45 1.68 -16.80
CA THR A 104 -0.73 3.10 -16.63
C THR A 104 -0.44 3.54 -15.18
N MET A 105 0.38 4.59 -15.04
CA MET A 105 0.52 5.29 -13.78
C MET A 105 -0.70 6.19 -13.55
N THR A 106 -1.36 6.06 -12.39
CA THR A 106 -2.56 6.84 -12.06
C THR A 106 -2.58 7.28 -10.60
N PRO A 107 -2.99 8.51 -10.28
CA PRO A 107 -3.09 8.99 -8.91
C PRO A 107 -4.30 8.43 -8.15
N THR A 108 -5.24 7.78 -8.84
CA THR A 108 -6.50 7.31 -8.25
C THR A 108 -6.75 5.85 -8.58
N LEU A 109 -6.99 5.06 -7.54
CA LEU A 109 -7.58 3.72 -7.67
C LEU A 109 -9.11 3.85 -7.71
N ILE A 110 -9.74 3.24 -8.71
CA ILE A 110 -11.19 3.07 -8.77
C ILE A 110 -11.49 1.59 -8.53
N ASP A 111 -12.03 1.27 -7.35
CA ASP A 111 -12.34 -0.11 -6.96
C ASP A 111 -13.54 -0.15 -6.00
N ALA A 112 -14.61 -0.82 -6.41
CA ALA A 112 -15.85 -0.93 -5.64
C ALA A 112 -15.98 -2.26 -4.87
N THR A 113 -14.94 -3.10 -4.85
CA THR A 113 -15.01 -4.48 -4.34
C THR A 113 -15.41 -4.52 -2.87
N HIS A 114 -14.75 -3.70 -2.03
CA HIS A 114 -15.16 -3.51 -0.64
C HIS A 114 -15.65 -2.07 -0.48
N ALA A 115 -16.92 -1.89 -0.07
CA ALA A 115 -17.55 -0.57 0.02
C ALA A 115 -17.29 0.13 1.37
N ALA A 116 -17.20 -0.65 2.46
CA ALA A 116 -16.96 -0.17 3.81
C ALA A 116 -16.36 -1.30 4.66
N GLY A 117 -15.78 -0.94 5.80
CA GLY A 117 -15.22 -1.89 6.75
C GLY A 117 -14.38 -1.19 7.81
N GLN A 118 -13.75 -1.99 8.65
CA GLN A 118 -12.84 -1.52 9.70
C GLN A 118 -11.55 -0.96 9.10
N LEU A 119 -10.86 -0.17 9.93
CA LEU A 119 -9.52 0.34 9.67
C LEU A 119 -8.54 -0.34 10.61
N GLY A 120 -7.32 -0.57 10.14
CA GLY A 120 -6.27 -1.23 10.91
C GLY A 120 -4.89 -0.80 10.48
N LEU A 121 -3.91 -1.24 11.26
CA LEU A 121 -2.49 -1.09 10.99
C LEU A 121 -1.89 -2.49 10.85
N ILE A 122 -0.94 -2.65 9.94
CA ILE A 122 -0.35 -3.95 9.64
C ILE A 122 1.16 -3.83 9.49
N ALA A 123 1.86 -4.82 10.01
CA ALA A 123 3.27 -5.08 9.78
C ALA A 123 3.40 -6.52 9.25
N VAL A 124 4.14 -6.69 8.17
CA VAL A 124 4.46 -7.96 7.53
C VAL A 124 5.97 -8.07 7.52
N ALA A 125 6.51 -9.12 8.12
CA ALA A 125 7.93 -9.43 8.12
C ALA A 125 8.08 -10.92 7.85
N GLU A 126 8.77 -11.29 6.78
CA GLU A 126 8.90 -12.70 6.39
C GLU A 126 10.20 -13.35 6.89
N ASP A 127 11.30 -12.59 7.07
CA ASP A 127 12.63 -13.23 7.29
C ASP A 127 13.59 -12.52 8.27
N GLU A 128 13.21 -11.41 8.92
CA GLU A 128 14.11 -10.70 9.84
C GLU A 128 13.67 -10.78 11.32
N PRO A 129 14.34 -11.58 12.17
CA PRO A 129 14.17 -11.46 13.61
C PRO A 129 14.63 -10.06 14.05
N ASP A 130 13.88 -9.45 14.97
CA ASP A 130 14.16 -8.15 15.62
C ASP A 130 13.74 -6.85 14.87
N VAL A 131 12.88 -6.92 13.85
CA VAL A 131 12.25 -5.70 13.30
C VAL A 131 11.11 -5.22 14.20
N SER A 132 11.32 -4.08 14.87
CA SER A 132 10.28 -3.40 15.65
C SER A 132 9.64 -2.28 14.84
N ILE A 133 8.38 -2.46 14.43
CA ILE A 133 7.57 -1.41 13.80
C ILE A 133 6.67 -0.79 14.86
N VAL A 134 6.71 0.54 14.97
CA VAL A 134 5.87 1.32 15.88
C VAL A 134 4.94 2.20 15.06
N PHE A 135 3.67 2.26 15.46
CA PHE A 135 2.69 3.15 14.88
C PHE A 135 2.29 4.21 15.92
N ASP A 136 2.12 5.44 15.45
CA ASP A 136 1.70 6.57 16.27
C ASP A 136 0.85 7.54 15.43
N ASN A 137 0.07 8.41 16.09
CA ASN A 137 -0.74 9.46 15.47
C ASN A 137 -1.78 8.95 14.44
N LEU A 138 -2.47 7.85 14.73
CA LEU A 138 -3.60 7.39 13.91
C LEU A 138 -4.76 8.38 13.99
N VAL A 139 -5.05 9.04 12.87
CA VAL A 139 -6.18 9.95 12.71
C VAL A 139 -7.14 9.38 11.69
N VAL A 140 -8.41 9.24 12.09
CA VAL A 140 -9.50 8.82 11.20
C VAL A 140 -10.54 9.93 11.19
N THR A 141 -10.82 10.45 9.99
CA THR A 141 -11.87 11.46 9.78
C THR A 141 -12.93 10.89 8.85
N MET A 142 -14.17 10.88 9.30
CA MET A 142 -15.34 10.70 8.43
C MET A 142 -15.92 12.10 8.14
N PRO A 143 -16.35 12.37 6.90
CA PRO A 143 -17.05 13.61 6.57
C PRO A 143 -18.41 13.73 7.27
#